data_AF-A0A8B8ICB9-F1
#
_entry.id   AF-A0A8B8ICB9-F1
#
_cell.length_a   1.000
_cell.length_b   1.000
_cell.length_c   1.000
_cell.angle_alpha   90.00
_cell.angle_beta   90.00
_cell.angle_gamma   90.00
#
_symmetry.space_group_name_H-M   'P 1'
#
loop_
_entity.id
_entity.type
_entity.pdbx_description
1 polymer ?
#
loop_
_entity_poly.entity_id
_entity_poly.type
_entity_poly.pdbx_seq_one_letter_code
_entity_poly.pdbx_strand_id
1 'polypeptide(L)'
;MQALECSKEHPVSGDEIEMMKNHKIPNHQNAKCLLACLFKKVNWIDDKGMFNDKNAYKLSEKEYPGDQTRLDNAKKLFETCMSVNEASVGDDKGCERAALLTSCLTEHAPKMGFLIQ
;
A
#
# COMPACT_ATOMS: atom_id res chain seq x y z
N MET A 1 -5.39 -16.44 -6.43
CA MET A 1 -4.34 -15.54 -5.90
C MET A 1 -4.67 -14.13 -6.36
N GLN A 2 -4.89 -13.20 -5.42
CA GLN A 2 -5.32 -11.82 -5.74
C GLN A 2 -4.33 -11.11 -6.69
N ALA A 3 -3.03 -11.39 -6.53
CA ALA A 3 -1.98 -10.89 -7.43
C ALA A 3 -2.16 -11.33 -8.88
N LEU A 4 -2.58 -12.58 -9.15
CA LEU A 4 -2.76 -13.08 -10.51
C LEU A 4 -3.89 -12.36 -11.26
N GLU A 5 -4.97 -12.01 -10.55
CA GLU A 5 -6.08 -11.24 -11.13
C GLU A 5 -5.63 -9.82 -11.46
N CYS A 6 -5.01 -9.13 -10.50
CA CYS A 6 -4.56 -7.76 -10.68
C CYS A 6 -3.48 -7.64 -11.78
N SER A 7 -2.56 -8.60 -11.88
CA SER A 7 -1.53 -8.62 -12.94
C SER A 7 -2.10 -8.84 -14.34
N LYS A 8 -3.29 -9.46 -14.48
CA LYS A 8 -3.98 -9.57 -15.78
C LYS A 8 -4.60 -8.25 -16.21
N GLU A 9 -5.18 -7.50 -15.27
CA GLU A 9 -5.81 -6.20 -15.53
C GLU A 9 -4.77 -5.08 -15.69
N HIS A 10 -3.65 -5.19 -14.98
CA HIS A 10 -2.59 -4.21 -14.94
C HIS A 10 -1.24 -4.90 -15.24
N PRO A 11 -0.99 -5.24 -16.52
CA PRO A 11 0.21 -5.95 -16.90
C PRO A 11 1.46 -5.10 -16.64
N VAL A 12 2.45 -5.75 -16.03
CA VAL A 12 3.81 -5.27 -15.75
C VAL A 12 4.80 -6.38 -16.16
N SER A 13 6.01 -6.00 -16.51
CA SER A 13 7.11 -6.92 -16.83
C SER A 13 7.66 -7.63 -15.58
N GLY A 14 8.43 -8.70 -15.79
CA GLY A 14 9.12 -9.40 -14.70
C GLY A 14 10.08 -8.48 -13.93
N ASP A 15 10.81 -7.63 -14.64
CA ASP A 15 11.74 -6.67 -14.04
C ASP A 15 11.02 -5.63 -13.19
N GLU A 16 9.86 -5.14 -13.65
CA GLU A 16 9.01 -4.21 -12.90
C GLU A 16 8.42 -4.86 -11.64
N ILE A 17 8.04 -6.15 -11.71
CA ILE A 17 7.63 -6.91 -10.52
C ILE A 17 8.77 -6.96 -9.51
N GLU A 18 10.00 -7.19 -9.96
CA GLU A 18 11.16 -7.23 -9.08
C GLU A 18 11.46 -5.86 -8.47
N MET A 19 11.32 -4.77 -9.23
CA MET A 19 11.39 -3.41 -8.70
C MET A 19 10.35 -3.19 -7.60
N MET A 20 9.10 -3.60 -7.83
CA MET A 20 8.00 -3.42 -6.89
C MET A 20 8.18 -4.22 -5.60
N LYS A 21 8.72 -5.44 -5.67
CA LYS A 21 9.10 -6.21 -4.46
C LYS A 21 10.15 -5.48 -3.63
N ASN A 22 11.09 -4.80 -4.29
CA ASN A 22 12.10 -3.95 -3.65
C ASN A 22 11.56 -2.55 -3.32
N HIS A 23 10.23 -2.38 -3.24
CA HIS A 23 9.54 -1.13 -2.90
C HIS A 23 9.84 0.05 -3.84
N LYS A 24 10.30 -0.24 -5.06
CA LYS A 24 10.49 0.74 -6.13
C LYS A 24 9.33 0.65 -7.09
N ILE A 25 8.53 1.71 -7.16
CA ILE A 25 7.36 1.74 -8.04
C ILE A 25 7.78 2.27 -9.41
N PRO A 26 7.62 1.48 -10.49
CA PRO A 26 7.82 1.96 -11.85
C PRO A 26 6.94 3.18 -12.15
N ASN A 27 7.50 4.16 -12.86
CA ASN A 27 6.79 5.42 -13.15
C ASN A 27 5.86 5.32 -14.37
N HIS A 28 4.86 4.44 -14.31
CA HIS A 28 3.80 4.35 -15.32
C HIS A 28 2.49 3.83 -14.70
N GLN A 29 1.38 4.04 -15.41
CA GLN A 29 0.03 3.86 -14.86
C GLN A 29 -0.28 2.42 -14.44
N ASN A 30 0.13 1.41 -15.22
CA ASN A 30 -0.15 0.01 -14.89
C ASN A 30 0.47 -0.41 -13.56
N ALA A 31 1.73 -0.03 -13.27
CA ALA A 31 2.35 -0.40 -12.01
C ALA A 31 1.63 0.25 -10.81
N LYS A 32 1.24 1.52 -10.93
CA LYS A 32 0.43 2.23 -9.92
C LYS A 32 -0.93 1.55 -9.70
N CYS A 33 -1.62 1.20 -10.78
CA CYS A 33 -2.93 0.55 -10.69
C CYS A 33 -2.85 -0.91 -10.22
N LEU A 34 -1.75 -1.61 -10.48
CA LEU A 34 -1.50 -2.94 -9.92
C LEU A 34 -1.48 -2.88 -8.38
N LEU A 35 -0.79 -1.90 -7.80
CA LEU A 35 -0.81 -1.66 -6.35
C LEU A 35 -2.20 -1.32 -5.83
N ALA A 36 -2.93 -0.45 -6.52
CA ALA A 36 -4.29 -0.10 -6.13
C ALA A 36 -5.22 -1.31 -6.13
N CYS A 37 -5.12 -2.18 -7.15
CA CYS A 37 -5.89 -3.43 -7.20
C CYS A 37 -5.56 -4.33 -6.01
N LEU A 38 -4.28 -4.52 -5.68
CA LEU A 38 -3.86 -5.31 -4.53
C LEU A 38 -4.39 -4.72 -3.21
N PHE A 39 -4.25 -3.41 -3.00
CA PHE A 39 -4.75 -2.72 -1.81
C PHE A 39 -6.28 -2.76 -1.68
N LYS A 40 -7.01 -2.72 -2.79
CA LYS A 40 -8.47 -2.92 -2.81
C LYS A 40 -8.85 -4.33 -2.35
N LYS A 41 -8.12 -5.36 -2.77
CA LYS A 41 -8.41 -6.76 -2.38
C LYS A 41 -8.25 -7.00 -0.87
N VAL A 42 -7.44 -6.18 -0.18
CA VAL A 42 -7.29 -6.18 1.29
C VAL A 42 -8.04 -5.03 1.98
N ASN A 43 -8.87 -4.28 1.25
CA ASN A 43 -9.67 -3.14 1.73
C ASN A 43 -8.85 -1.99 2.34
N TRP A 44 -7.58 -1.84 1.95
CA TRP A 44 -6.75 -0.70 2.33
C TRP A 44 -7.08 0.52 1.48
N ILE A 45 -7.42 0.32 0.21
CA ILE A 45 -7.97 1.36 -0.65
C ILE A 45 -9.42 1.02 -0.91
N ASP A 46 -10.33 2.00 -0.73
CA ASP A 46 -11.75 1.84 -0.98
C ASP A 46 -12.12 2.08 -2.46
N ASP A 47 -13.41 1.93 -2.78
CA ASP A 47 -13.92 2.11 -4.15
C ASP A 47 -13.80 3.56 -4.65
N LYS A 48 -13.62 4.54 -3.75
CA LYS A 48 -13.36 5.95 -4.08
C LYS A 48 -11.86 6.23 -4.23
N GLY A 49 -11.03 5.19 -4.15
CA GLY A 49 -9.58 5.28 -4.24
C GLY A 49 -8.92 5.78 -2.95
N MET A 50 -9.63 5.90 -1.83
CA MET A 50 -9.13 6.49 -0.59
C MET A 50 -8.50 5.43 0.32
N PHE A 51 -7.40 5.79 1.00
CA PHE A 51 -6.77 4.93 1.98
C PHE A 51 -7.61 4.82 3.27
N ASN A 52 -7.72 3.60 3.80
CA ASN A 52 -8.46 3.23 4.99
C ASN A 52 -7.51 2.61 6.03
N ASP A 53 -6.96 3.47 6.89
CA ASP A 53 -6.08 3.10 8.00
C ASP A 53 -6.69 2.07 8.96
N LYS A 54 -7.99 2.17 9.24
CA LYS A 54 -8.68 1.22 10.14
C LYS A 54 -8.65 -0.20 9.59
N ASN A 55 -8.89 -0.36 8.29
CA ASN A 55 -8.80 -1.67 7.64
C ASN A 55 -7.35 -2.15 7.52
N ALA A 56 -6.40 -1.23 7.31
CA ALA A 56 -4.98 -1.55 7.36
C ALA A 56 -4.55 -2.08 8.73
N TYR A 57 -4.98 -1.41 9.79
CA TYR A 57 -4.70 -1.80 11.17
C TYR A 57 -5.30 -3.17 11.53
N LYS A 58 -6.52 -3.49 11.06
CA LYS A 58 -7.11 -4.83 11.24
C LYS A 58 -6.25 -5.96 10.68
N LEU A 59 -5.48 -5.70 9.63
CA LEU A 59 -4.52 -6.69 9.13
C LEU A 59 -3.35 -6.83 10.09
N SER A 60 -2.81 -5.73 10.62
CA SER A 60 -1.76 -5.76 11.65
C SER A 60 -2.19 -6.50 12.92
N GLU A 61 -3.44 -6.34 13.37
CA GLU A 61 -3.99 -7.10 14.51
C GLU A 61 -3.97 -8.61 14.29
N LYS A 62 -4.14 -9.06 13.03
CA LYS A 62 -4.08 -10.47 12.66
C LYS A 62 -2.65 -10.98 12.53
N GLU A 63 -1.74 -10.18 11.99
CA GLU A 63 -0.34 -10.55 11.74
C GLU A 63 0.53 -10.49 13.00
N TYR A 64 0.20 -9.61 13.95
CA TYR A 64 0.98 -9.37 15.16
C TYR A 64 0.14 -9.57 16.44
N PRO A 65 -0.51 -10.74 16.63
CA PRO A 65 -1.36 -10.98 17.78
C PRO A 65 -0.56 -10.90 19.09
N GLY A 66 -0.95 -9.99 19.98
CA GLY A 66 -0.33 -9.81 21.29
C GLY A 66 0.98 -9.02 21.31
N ASP A 67 1.52 -8.58 20.17
CA ASP A 67 2.69 -7.70 20.11
C ASP A 67 2.24 -6.23 20.14
N GLN A 68 1.95 -5.72 21.33
CA GLN A 68 1.42 -4.38 21.51
C GLN A 68 2.35 -3.30 20.92
N THR A 69 3.67 -3.47 21.03
CA THR A 69 4.66 -2.55 20.47
C THR A 69 4.53 -2.46 18.95
N ARG A 70 4.46 -3.60 18.25
CA ARG A 70 4.27 -3.61 16.79
C ARG A 70 2.92 -3.03 16.39
N LEU A 71 1.86 -3.31 17.15
CA LEU A 71 0.54 -2.76 16.88
C LEU A 71 0.52 -1.24 17.04
N ASP A 72 1.08 -0.69 18.12
CA ASP A 72 1.17 0.76 18.34
C ASP A 72 1.99 1.45 17.23
N ASN A 73 3.09 0.82 16.81
CA ASN A 73 3.91 1.32 15.71
C ASN A 73 3.17 1.24 14.35
N ALA A 74 2.43 0.16 14.08
CA ALA A 74 1.63 0.03 12.86
C ALA A 74 0.53 1.09 12.81
N LYS A 75 -0.16 1.32 13.94
CA LYS A 75 -1.16 2.37 14.06
C LYS A 75 -0.57 3.74 13.74
N LYS A 76 0.56 4.09 14.36
CA LYS A 76 1.25 5.36 14.12
C LYS A 76 1.70 5.51 12.66
N LEU A 77 2.16 4.42 12.03
CA LEU A 77 2.55 4.40 10.63
C LEU A 77 1.38 4.72 9.71
N PHE A 78 0.25 4.03 9.88
CA PHE A 78 -0.93 4.25 9.05
C PHE A 78 -1.54 5.63 9.28
N GLU A 79 -1.61 6.11 10.53
CA GLU A 79 -2.04 7.47 10.85
C GLU A 79 -1.15 8.53 10.16
N THR A 80 0.18 8.32 10.13
CA THR A 80 1.11 9.21 9.41
C THR A 80 0.82 9.23 7.91
N CYS A 81 0.60 8.04 7.32
CA CYS A 81 0.35 7.89 5.90
C CYS A 81 -1.09 8.20 5.47
N MET A 82 -2.01 8.52 6.38
CA MET A 82 -3.34 9.02 6.02
C MET A 82 -3.29 10.33 5.23
N SER A 83 -2.21 11.10 5.34
CA SER A 83 -1.99 12.33 4.58
C SER A 83 -2.06 12.16 3.05
N VAL A 84 -1.88 10.94 2.51
CA VAL A 84 -2.03 10.67 1.07
C VAL A 84 -3.46 10.87 0.55
N ASN A 85 -4.45 10.87 1.44
CA ASN A 85 -5.84 11.17 1.09
C ASN A 85 -6.06 12.64 0.75
N GLU A 86 -5.21 13.54 1.26
CA GLU A 86 -5.26 14.98 0.97
C GLU A 86 -4.56 15.35 -0.34
N ALA A 87 -3.80 14.41 -0.93
CA ALA A 87 -3.12 14.64 -2.19
C ALA A 87 -4.12 14.72 -3.36
N SER A 88 -3.99 15.77 -4.16
CA SER A 88 -4.64 15.82 -5.47
C SER A 88 -4.00 14.80 -6.40
N VAL A 89 -4.81 13.92 -6.97
CA VAL A 89 -4.39 12.84 -7.87
C VAL A 89 -5.15 12.94 -9.19
N GLY A 90 -4.55 12.44 -10.26
CA GLY A 90 -5.11 12.43 -11.60
C GLY A 90 -6.13 11.31 -11.87
N ASP A 91 -6.43 10.46 -10.90
CA ASP A 91 -7.34 9.32 -11.06
C ASP A 91 -8.29 9.10 -9.87
N ASP A 92 -9.49 8.57 -10.15
CA ASP A 92 -10.51 8.19 -9.18
C ASP A 92 -10.40 6.72 -8.74
N LYS A 93 -9.52 5.95 -9.36
CA LYS A 93 -9.33 4.51 -9.11
C LYS A 93 -8.36 4.22 -7.97
N GLY A 94 -7.67 5.23 -7.46
CA GLY A 94 -6.68 5.14 -6.39
C GLY A 94 -5.30 4.69 -6.86
N CYS A 95 -4.99 4.70 -8.15
CA CYS A 95 -3.70 4.26 -8.68
C CYS A 95 -2.54 5.12 -8.18
N GLU A 96 -2.62 6.43 -8.39
CA GLU A 96 -1.61 7.37 -7.89
C GLU A 96 -1.55 7.37 -6.36
N ARG A 97 -2.70 7.29 -5.70
CA ARG A 97 -2.77 7.24 -4.24
C ARG A 97 -2.14 5.97 -3.66
N ALA A 98 -2.29 4.83 -4.32
CA ALA A 98 -1.60 3.59 -3.95
C ALA A 98 -0.08 3.76 -4.00
N ALA A 99 0.43 4.43 -5.04
CA ALA A 99 1.85 4.71 -5.13
C ALA A 99 2.35 5.65 -4.03
N LEU A 100 1.61 6.74 -3.75
CA LEU A 100 1.90 7.66 -2.65
C LEU A 100 1.90 6.93 -1.30
N LEU A 101 0.91 6.06 -1.07
CA LEU A 101 0.80 5.25 0.14
C LEU A 101 2.02 4.35 0.30
N THR A 102 2.40 3.59 -0.73
CA THR A 102 3.59 2.74 -0.66
C THR A 102 4.85 3.56 -0.39
N SER A 103 5.05 4.69 -1.06
CA SER A 103 6.20 5.57 -0.78
C SER A 103 6.21 6.05 0.68
N CYS A 104 5.06 6.47 1.22
CA CYS A 104 4.97 6.88 2.61
C CYS A 104 5.28 5.72 3.58
N LEU A 105 4.71 4.54 3.35
CA LEU A 105 4.98 3.36 4.18
C LEU A 105 6.46 3.00 4.13
N THR A 106 7.07 3.00 2.95
CA THR A 106 8.49 2.67 2.78
C THR A 106 9.41 3.68 3.46
N GLU A 107 9.05 4.97 3.46
CA GLU A 107 9.83 6.00 4.14
C GLU A 107 9.75 5.91 5.67
N HIS A 108 8.55 5.63 6.20
CA HIS A 108 8.28 5.76 7.64
C HIS A 108 8.38 4.45 8.42
N ALA A 109 8.13 3.29 7.79
CA ALA A 109 8.13 2.00 8.49
C ALA A 109 9.48 1.67 9.20
N PRO A 110 10.67 1.95 8.62
CA PRO A 110 11.95 1.70 9.30
C PRO A 110 12.12 2.54 10.56
N LYS A 111 11.61 3.78 10.55
CA LYS A 111 11.61 4.70 11.70
C LYS A 111 10.75 4.18 12.85
N MET A 112 9.87 3.20 12.58
CA MET A 112 8.96 2.57 13.53
C MET A 112 9.30 1.10 13.80
N GLY A 113 10.51 0.67 13.45
CA GLY A 113 11.03 -0.67 13.77
C GLY A 113 10.58 -1.79 12.82
N PHE A 114 9.93 -1.46 11.71
CA PHE A 114 9.63 -2.43 10.66
C PHE A 114 10.80 -2.53 9.68
N LEU A 115 11.31 -3.75 9.51
CA LEU A 115 12.30 -4.02 8.48
C LEU A 115 11.60 -4.21 7.14
N ILE A 116 11.96 -3.36 6.19
CA ILE A 116 11.54 -3.49 4.81
C ILE A 116 12.63 -4.34 4.13
N GLN A 117 12.28 -5.56 3.71
CA GLN A 117 13.18 -6.47 2.98
C GLN A 117 12.99 -6.31 1.48
#